data_AF-A0A3N5FJE5-F1
#
_entry.id   AF-A0A3N5FJE5-F1
#
_cell.length_a   1.000
_cell.length_b   1.000
_cell.length_c   1.000
_cell.angle_alpha   90.00
_cell.angle_beta   90.00
_cell.angle_gamma   90.00
#
_symmetry.space_group_name_H-M   'P 1'
#
loop_
_entity.id
_entity.type
_entity.pdbx_description
1 polymer ?
#
loop_
_entity_poly.entity_id
_entity_poly.type
_entity_poly.pdbx_seq_one_letter_code
_entity_poly.pdbx_strand_id
1 'polypeptide(L)'
;MLFRRLLYFLFLILLPVLSALPEALYSQENELEKANVLNEKAEQLYKQGRYIEALPLAQQILEIREKVLGPEHPDTAGSINNLAMIYYSLGEYSKAEPLYKRALAIAEKALGPEHPDTALSLNNLAELYRYLGDYSKAEPLFKRALAIREKVLGSEHRGTATSLNDLAEFYRTLGDYSKAEPLYKRALDIYEKALGPDHQYTATSINNLAALYYSLGDYSKAELLYKRALAIHEKALGPEHPLTATSINNLALLYYSLGDYSKAEPLYKRALAIAEKALGPEHPDTATSINNLAELYYSLGDYSKAELLYKRALAIHEKALGPEHPLTATSLNNLAVLYMTLGDYSKAEPLLKRALAINEKVLGPEHPNTAQSLNNLAGLYRTLGNYSDDPLLFVELFKVEPLLKRALAIREKVLGSEHQDIAESLNNLALLYYSLGDYSKAEPLFKRTLAIHEKALGPEHSLTATSINNLASLYAAEDDFLHAHEFYVKAQTIDSKIIDQVMGFTSEEQKIQFLSTRKAALEATISLAAFHLSSDPQVIADVLDVWLRRKGLILEAQRRYQDALVYSDDPEAAQVFQSLSRVRSQLSRLVFGDREI
;
A
#
# COMPACT_ATOMS: atom_id res chain seq x y z
N MET A 1 27.95 78.30 22.71
CA MET A 1 28.34 77.89 21.34
C MET A 1 28.44 76.37 21.16
N LEU A 2 28.94 75.60 22.13
CA LEU A 2 29.04 74.13 22.05
C LEU A 2 27.70 73.39 21.92
N PHE A 3 26.64 73.83 22.63
CA PHE A 3 25.33 73.16 22.62
C PHE A 3 24.61 73.22 21.25
N ARG A 4 24.76 74.32 20.52
CA ARG A 4 24.22 74.49 19.15
C ARG A 4 24.95 73.64 18.12
N ARG A 5 26.26 73.40 18.31
CA ARG A 5 27.05 72.50 17.44
C ARG A 5 26.73 71.03 17.70
N LEU A 6 26.45 70.65 18.94
CA LEU A 6 26.05 69.29 19.30
C LEU A 6 24.67 68.91 18.72
N LEU A 7 23.69 69.83 18.79
CA LEU A 7 22.37 69.62 18.20
C LEU A 7 22.43 69.51 16.66
N TYR A 8 23.25 70.34 16.01
CA TYR A 8 23.44 70.26 14.55
C TYR A 8 24.12 68.95 14.13
N PHE A 9 25.08 68.45 14.93
CA PHE A 9 25.74 67.16 14.67
C PHE A 9 24.79 65.97 14.85
N LEU A 10 23.94 65.98 15.89
CA LEU A 10 22.89 64.98 16.08
C LEU A 10 21.86 65.00 14.94
N PHE A 11 21.47 66.19 14.46
CA PHE A 11 20.52 66.34 13.36
C PHE A 11 21.09 65.84 12.01
N LEU A 12 22.38 66.07 11.75
CA LEU A 12 23.09 65.58 10.56
C LEU A 12 23.31 64.06 10.54
N ILE A 13 23.35 63.41 11.70
CA ILE A 13 23.47 61.94 11.82
C ILE A 13 22.10 61.27 11.82
N LEU A 14 21.07 61.91 12.39
CA LEU A 14 19.72 61.34 12.46
C LEU A 14 18.91 61.50 11.17
N LEU A 15 19.12 62.56 10.37
CA LEU A 15 18.35 62.77 9.12
C LEU A 15 18.55 61.68 8.04
N PRO A 16 19.78 61.24 7.73
CA PRO A 16 20.00 60.17 6.75
C PRO A 16 19.41 58.83 7.20
N VAL A 17 19.44 58.59 8.52
CA VAL A 17 18.86 57.38 9.15
C VAL A 17 17.33 57.44 9.10
N LEU A 18 16.72 58.61 9.34
CA LEU A 18 15.26 58.80 9.22
C LEU A 18 14.75 58.74 7.78
N SER A 19 15.55 59.13 6.77
CA SER A 19 15.17 59.01 5.35
C SER A 19 15.42 57.62 4.76
N ALA A 20 16.37 56.85 5.30
CA ALA A 20 16.66 55.48 4.87
C ALA A 20 15.73 54.43 5.50
N LEU A 21 15.12 54.73 6.66
CA LEU A 21 14.18 53.84 7.35
C LEU A 21 12.92 53.50 6.51
N PRO A 22 12.22 54.45 5.86
CA PRO A 22 11.09 54.16 4.98
C PRO A 22 11.47 53.34 3.75
N GLU A 23 12.66 53.59 3.17
CA GLU A 23 13.14 52.91 1.97
C GLU A 23 13.58 51.47 2.27
N ALA A 24 14.20 51.24 3.43
CA ALA A 24 14.55 49.91 3.92
C ALA A 24 13.31 49.08 4.31
N LEU A 25 12.32 49.68 4.98
CA LEU A 25 11.04 49.05 5.30
C LEU A 25 10.28 48.66 4.01
N TYR A 26 10.21 49.58 3.05
CA TYR A 26 9.59 49.33 1.74
C TYR A 26 10.32 48.22 0.94
N SER A 27 11.65 48.16 1.04
CA SER A 27 12.44 47.08 0.42
C SER A 27 12.23 45.72 1.10
N GLN A 28 12.03 45.68 2.43
CA GLN A 28 11.76 44.45 3.17
C GLN A 28 10.35 43.91 2.87
N GLU A 29 9.35 44.77 2.83
CA GLU A 29 7.97 44.41 2.46
C GLU A 29 7.91 43.79 1.05
N ASN A 30 8.64 44.35 0.08
CA ASN A 30 8.70 43.79 -1.28
C ASN A 30 9.36 42.40 -1.35
N GLU A 31 10.38 42.13 -0.53
CA GLU A 31 11.02 40.80 -0.47
C GLU A 31 10.10 39.77 0.22
N LEU A 32 9.39 40.15 1.28
CA LEU A 32 8.41 39.26 1.92
C LEU A 32 7.24 38.93 0.99
N GLU A 33 6.75 39.92 0.24
CA GLU A 33 5.71 39.69 -0.76
C GLU A 33 6.18 38.72 -1.84
N LYS A 34 7.41 38.89 -2.32
CA LYS A 34 8.05 37.93 -3.23
C LYS A 34 8.12 36.53 -2.62
N ALA A 35 8.50 36.39 -1.34
CA ALA A 35 8.53 35.10 -0.65
C ALA A 35 7.12 34.46 -0.56
N ASN A 36 6.07 35.26 -0.36
CA ASN A 36 4.69 34.76 -0.32
C ASN A 36 4.23 34.26 -1.69
N VAL A 37 4.50 35.02 -2.76
CA VAL A 37 4.20 34.58 -4.16
C VAL A 37 4.97 33.30 -4.52
N LEU A 38 6.25 33.22 -4.12
CA LEU A 38 7.03 32.00 -4.30
C LEU A 38 6.43 30.82 -3.52
N ASN A 39 5.91 31.07 -2.31
CA ASN A 39 5.30 30.04 -1.48
C ASN A 39 4.03 29.46 -2.10
N GLU A 40 3.16 30.30 -2.68
CA GLU A 40 1.98 29.83 -3.42
C GLU A 40 2.38 28.94 -4.61
N LYS A 41 3.40 29.35 -5.37
CA LYS A 41 3.91 28.55 -6.48
C LYS A 41 4.53 27.24 -6.01
N ALA A 42 5.31 27.25 -4.93
CA ALA A 42 5.90 26.05 -4.34
C ALA A 42 4.82 25.08 -3.84
N GLU A 43 3.78 25.58 -3.18
CA GLU A 43 2.64 24.79 -2.73
C GLU A 43 1.86 24.19 -3.92
N GLN A 44 1.67 24.96 -5.00
CA GLN A 44 1.03 24.45 -6.22
C GLN A 44 1.85 23.33 -6.86
N LEU A 45 3.17 23.50 -6.98
CA LEU A 45 4.07 22.46 -7.49
C LEU A 45 4.06 21.22 -6.60
N TYR A 46 4.04 21.42 -5.27
CA TYR A 46 3.92 20.34 -4.30
C TYR A 46 2.62 19.54 -4.48
N LYS A 47 1.47 20.22 -4.60
CA LYS A 47 0.17 19.58 -4.87
C LYS A 47 0.11 18.86 -6.22
N GLN A 48 0.96 19.25 -7.17
CA GLN A 48 1.12 18.59 -8.47
C GLN A 48 2.13 17.42 -8.44
N GLY A 49 2.71 17.11 -7.27
CA GLY A 49 3.75 16.08 -7.15
C GLY A 49 5.09 16.47 -7.77
N ARG A 50 5.26 17.74 -8.16
CA ARG A 50 6.48 18.28 -8.80
C ARG A 50 7.47 18.77 -7.74
N TYR A 51 7.84 17.87 -6.83
CA TYR A 51 8.64 18.19 -5.66
C TYR A 51 10.04 18.70 -6.02
N ILE A 52 10.66 18.14 -7.07
CA ILE A 52 11.97 18.57 -7.57
C ILE A 52 11.95 20.05 -7.98
N GLU A 53 10.84 20.52 -8.57
CA GLU A 53 10.68 21.91 -9.00
C GLU A 53 10.28 22.85 -7.85
N ALA A 54 9.55 22.33 -6.85
CA ALA A 54 9.20 23.07 -5.65
C ALA A 54 10.42 23.34 -4.75
N LEU A 55 11.39 22.42 -4.72
CA LEU A 55 12.57 22.47 -3.86
C LEU A 55 13.38 23.78 -3.95
N PRO A 56 13.83 24.25 -5.14
CA PRO A 56 14.59 25.50 -5.23
C PRO A 56 13.77 26.72 -4.79
N LEU A 57 12.45 26.71 -4.99
CA LEU A 57 11.58 27.80 -4.52
C LEU A 57 11.51 27.82 -2.99
N ALA A 58 11.34 26.65 -2.35
CA ALA A 58 11.34 26.53 -0.90
C ALA A 58 12.67 26.96 -0.25
N GLN A 59 13.79 26.66 -0.90
CA GLN A 59 15.11 27.15 -0.47
C GLN A 59 15.18 28.68 -0.56
N GLN A 60 14.74 29.27 -1.68
CA GLN A 60 14.74 30.72 -1.86
C GLN A 60 13.80 31.43 -0.85
N ILE A 61 12.63 30.86 -0.56
CA ILE A 61 11.69 31.39 0.45
C ILE A 61 12.36 31.42 1.82
N LEU A 62 13.04 30.32 2.19
CA LEU A 62 13.76 30.23 3.45
C LEU A 62 14.86 31.30 3.54
N GLU A 63 15.68 31.46 2.50
CA GLU A 63 16.74 32.49 2.46
C GLU A 63 16.18 33.90 2.64
N ILE A 64 15.07 34.22 1.97
CA ILE A 64 14.42 35.54 2.10
C ILE A 64 13.91 35.75 3.52
N ARG A 65 13.19 34.78 4.09
CA ARG A 65 12.60 34.92 5.44
C ARG A 65 13.67 34.95 6.54
N GLU A 66 14.75 34.18 6.40
CA GLU A 66 15.91 34.28 7.30
C GLU A 66 16.56 35.66 7.24
N LYS A 67 16.70 36.24 6.05
CA LYS A 67 17.31 37.56 5.86
C LYS A 67 16.43 38.68 6.39
N VAL A 68 15.12 38.63 6.17
CA VAL A 68 14.20 39.74 6.47
C VAL A 68 13.61 39.64 7.88
N LEU A 69 13.14 38.46 8.29
CA LEU A 69 12.50 38.24 9.61
C LEU A 69 13.48 37.74 10.67
N GLY A 70 14.58 37.14 10.24
CA GLY A 70 15.58 36.52 11.11
C GLY A 70 15.44 34.99 11.19
N PRO A 71 16.53 34.30 11.59
CA PRO A 71 16.59 32.83 11.60
C PRO A 71 15.73 32.16 12.67
N GLU A 72 15.26 32.92 13.66
CA GLU A 72 14.49 32.44 14.83
C GLU A 72 13.01 32.90 14.78
N HIS A 73 12.56 33.46 13.66
CA HIS A 73 11.18 33.93 13.53
C HIS A 73 10.20 32.75 13.29
N PRO A 74 8.97 32.78 13.84
CA PRO A 74 7.96 31.74 13.59
C PRO A 74 7.69 31.45 12.12
N ASP A 75 7.56 32.47 11.26
CA ASP A 75 7.34 32.27 9.82
C ASP A 75 8.57 31.67 9.10
N THR A 76 9.77 31.92 9.63
CA THR A 76 10.99 31.22 9.19
C THR A 76 10.89 29.74 9.53
N ALA A 77 10.43 29.38 10.74
CA ALA A 77 10.15 27.99 11.11
C ALA A 77 9.10 27.32 10.21
N GLY A 78 8.04 28.03 9.85
CA GLY A 78 7.04 27.55 8.87
C GLY A 78 7.67 27.22 7.51
N SER A 79 8.61 28.05 7.05
CA SER A 79 9.34 27.83 5.79
C SER A 79 10.30 26.63 5.88
N ILE A 80 10.97 26.47 7.02
CA ILE A 80 11.82 25.31 7.30
C ILE A 80 10.99 24.03 7.29
N ASN A 81 9.80 24.04 7.91
CA ASN A 81 8.87 22.91 7.87
C ASN A 81 8.45 22.56 6.44
N ASN A 82 8.10 23.55 5.62
CA ASN A 82 7.72 23.32 4.22
C ASN A 82 8.88 22.75 3.39
N LEU A 83 10.10 23.26 3.59
CA LEU A 83 11.30 22.71 2.95
C LEU A 83 11.58 21.27 3.40
N ALA A 84 11.42 20.99 4.70
CA ALA A 84 11.55 19.64 5.25
C ALA A 84 10.50 18.68 4.66
N MET A 85 9.26 19.14 4.47
CA MET A 85 8.20 18.37 3.80
C MET A 85 8.54 18.04 2.36
N ILE A 86 9.16 18.95 1.61
CA ILE A 86 9.60 18.66 0.23
C ILE A 86 10.71 17.61 0.23
N TYR A 87 11.72 17.73 1.10
CA TYR A 87 12.76 16.71 1.24
C TYR A 87 12.18 15.36 1.68
N TYR A 88 11.20 15.37 2.59
CA TYR A 88 10.48 14.16 3.00
C TYR A 88 9.77 13.50 1.82
N SER A 89 9.01 14.26 1.02
CA SER A 89 8.34 13.75 -0.18
C SER A 89 9.29 13.25 -1.27
N LEU A 90 10.54 13.76 -1.30
CA LEU A 90 11.60 13.27 -2.19
C LEU A 90 12.37 12.07 -1.62
N GLY A 91 12.05 11.60 -0.42
CA GLY A 91 12.78 10.52 0.24
C GLY A 91 14.15 10.92 0.78
N GLU A 92 14.48 12.21 0.79
CA GLU A 92 15.73 12.76 1.31
C GLU A 92 15.64 13.00 2.84
N TYR A 93 15.30 11.94 3.57
CA TYR A 93 14.99 12.00 5.00
C TYR A 93 16.13 12.54 5.88
N SER A 94 17.39 12.27 5.50
CA SER A 94 18.57 12.80 6.19
C SER A 94 18.70 14.32 6.10
N LYS A 95 18.09 14.96 5.10
CA LYS A 95 17.97 16.42 5.00
C LYS A 95 16.71 16.94 5.67
N ALA A 96 15.61 16.18 5.65
CA ALA A 96 14.36 16.56 6.30
C ALA A 96 14.47 16.59 7.84
N GLU A 97 15.11 15.59 8.45
CA GLU A 97 15.23 15.47 9.91
C GLU A 97 15.84 16.70 10.61
N PRO A 98 17.03 17.21 10.22
CA PRO A 98 17.60 18.39 10.86
C PRO A 98 16.73 19.64 10.67
N LEU A 99 16.01 19.75 9.56
CA LEU A 99 15.11 20.88 9.30
C LEU A 99 13.88 20.81 10.21
N TYR A 100 13.21 19.66 10.33
CA TYR A 100 12.10 19.50 11.28
C TYR A 100 12.53 19.77 12.73
N LYS A 101 13.71 19.27 13.14
CA LYS A 101 14.28 19.57 14.47
C LYS A 101 14.51 21.06 14.66
N ARG A 102 15.04 21.75 13.65
CA ARG A 102 15.27 23.20 13.68
C ARG A 102 13.96 23.98 13.76
N ALA A 103 12.98 23.64 12.94
CA ALA A 103 11.66 24.26 12.98
C ALA A 103 10.97 24.08 14.35
N LEU A 104 11.07 22.87 14.93
CA LEU A 104 10.59 22.59 16.28
C LEU A 104 11.28 23.46 17.33
N ALA A 105 12.62 23.53 17.31
CA ALA A 105 13.38 24.33 18.28
C ALA A 105 13.02 25.83 18.19
N ILE A 106 12.83 26.35 16.98
CA ILE A 106 12.39 27.74 16.78
C ILE A 106 10.97 27.94 17.30
N ALA A 107 10.03 27.04 16.98
CA ALA A 107 8.65 27.12 17.47
C ALA A 107 8.59 27.10 19.01
N GLU A 108 9.34 26.20 19.66
CA GLU A 108 9.43 26.12 21.12
C GLU A 108 9.95 27.41 21.76
N LYS A 109 10.97 28.03 21.14
CA LYS A 109 11.61 29.24 21.66
C LYS A 109 10.80 30.51 21.39
N ALA A 110 10.25 30.65 20.19
CA ALA A 110 9.58 31.86 19.75
C ALA A 110 8.10 31.91 20.17
N LEU A 111 7.41 30.77 20.16
CA LEU A 111 5.97 30.67 20.46
C LEU A 111 5.69 29.98 21.80
N GLY A 112 6.65 29.21 22.31
CA GLY A 112 6.55 28.47 23.56
C GLY A 112 6.33 26.96 23.34
N PRO A 113 6.69 26.12 24.35
CA PRO A 113 6.62 24.66 24.24
C PRO A 113 5.19 24.10 24.21
N GLU A 114 4.19 24.91 24.53
CA GLU A 114 2.77 24.55 24.56
C GLU A 114 1.96 25.23 23.44
N HIS A 115 2.62 25.79 22.42
CA HIS A 115 1.90 26.44 21.31
C HIS A 115 1.34 25.41 20.30
N PRO A 116 0.18 25.64 19.66
CA PRO A 116 -0.36 24.74 18.62
C PRO A 116 0.60 24.47 17.45
N ASP A 117 1.40 25.46 17.04
CA ASP A 117 2.41 25.29 15.98
C ASP A 117 3.61 24.47 16.44
N THR A 118 3.93 24.48 17.73
CA THR A 118 4.90 23.54 18.32
C THR A 118 4.36 22.11 18.19
N ALA A 119 3.06 21.90 18.44
CA ALA A 119 2.43 20.59 18.22
C ALA A 119 2.44 20.15 16.75
N LEU A 120 2.27 21.09 15.80
CA LEU A 120 2.42 20.79 14.37
C LEU A 120 3.84 20.32 14.03
N SER A 121 4.87 21.04 14.47
CA SER A 121 6.27 20.65 14.25
C SER A 121 6.62 19.31 14.90
N LEU A 122 6.07 19.03 16.09
CA LEU A 122 6.21 17.73 16.75
C LEU A 122 5.58 16.60 15.92
N ASN A 123 4.36 16.77 15.41
CA ASN A 123 3.71 15.78 14.55
C ASN A 123 4.50 15.51 13.27
N ASN A 124 5.01 16.55 12.59
CA ASN A 124 5.79 16.36 11.37
C ASN A 124 7.08 15.56 11.61
N LEU A 125 7.78 15.85 12.71
CA LEU A 125 8.96 15.08 13.10
C LEU A 125 8.60 13.65 13.54
N ALA A 126 7.46 13.47 14.20
CA ALA A 126 6.95 12.16 14.59
C ALA A 126 6.59 11.29 13.37
N GLU A 127 5.93 11.87 12.37
CA GLU A 127 5.62 11.22 11.10
C GLU A 127 6.90 10.80 10.35
N LEU A 128 7.91 11.66 10.31
CA LEU A 128 9.22 11.29 9.75
C LEU A 128 9.80 10.06 10.46
N TYR A 129 9.81 10.05 11.80
CA TYR A 129 10.34 8.91 12.55
C TYR A 129 9.48 7.66 12.40
N ARG A 130 8.14 7.79 12.31
CA ARG A 130 7.23 6.67 12.02
C ARG A 130 7.56 6.07 10.65
N TYR A 131 7.72 6.90 9.63
CA TYR A 131 8.02 6.46 8.27
C TYR A 131 9.41 5.81 8.14
N LEU A 132 10.40 6.29 8.92
CA LEU A 132 11.72 5.67 9.02
C LEU A 132 11.74 4.41 9.90
N GLY A 133 10.63 4.05 10.55
CA GLY A 133 10.56 2.93 11.48
C GLY A 133 11.25 3.16 12.83
N ASP A 134 11.63 4.40 13.16
CA ASP A 134 12.15 4.77 14.49
C ASP A 134 10.99 5.06 15.46
N TYR A 135 10.15 4.05 15.67
CA TYR A 135 8.91 4.16 16.43
C TYR A 135 9.14 4.63 17.89
N SER A 136 10.32 4.33 18.44
CA SER A 136 10.73 4.76 19.79
C SER A 136 10.83 6.28 19.93
N LYS A 137 11.21 6.99 18.85
CA LYS A 137 11.24 8.45 18.80
C LYS A 137 9.90 9.04 18.37
N ALA A 138 9.14 8.36 17.53
CA ALA A 138 7.86 8.86 17.04
C ALA A 138 6.77 8.95 18.13
N GLU A 139 6.58 7.87 18.92
CA GLU A 139 5.52 7.80 19.93
C GLU A 139 5.51 8.96 20.94
N PRO A 140 6.63 9.33 21.60
CA PRO A 140 6.62 10.42 22.57
C PRO A 140 6.29 11.78 21.93
N LEU A 141 6.66 11.98 20.65
CA LEU A 141 6.36 13.22 19.93
C LEU A 141 4.87 13.34 19.59
N PHE A 142 4.23 12.27 19.09
CA PHE A 142 2.78 12.25 18.88
C PHE A 142 2.00 12.47 20.18
N LYS A 143 2.40 11.79 21.26
CA LYS A 143 1.78 11.98 22.59
C LYS A 143 1.92 13.40 23.10
N ARG A 144 3.10 14.02 22.91
CA ARG A 144 3.32 15.40 23.32
C ARG A 144 2.50 16.38 22.48
N ALA A 145 2.43 16.19 21.17
CA ALA A 145 1.60 17.01 20.29
C ALA A 145 0.11 16.92 20.66
N LEU A 146 -0.39 15.72 20.95
CA LEU A 146 -1.75 15.50 21.45
C LEU A 146 -1.99 16.25 22.78
N ALA A 147 -1.10 16.08 23.76
CA ALA A 147 -1.23 16.73 25.07
C ALA A 147 -1.25 18.26 24.97
N ILE A 148 -0.44 18.84 24.08
CA ILE A 148 -0.43 20.29 23.82
C ILE A 148 -1.79 20.73 23.25
N ARG A 149 -2.30 20.05 22.21
CA ARG A 149 -3.58 20.42 21.59
C ARG A 149 -4.76 20.24 22.54
N GLU A 150 -4.77 19.18 23.35
CA GLU A 150 -5.79 18.98 24.39
C GLU A 150 -5.78 20.12 25.42
N LYS A 151 -4.59 20.53 25.88
CA LYS A 151 -4.44 21.59 26.88
C LYS A 151 -4.86 22.96 26.34
N VAL A 152 -4.42 23.30 25.12
CA VAL A 152 -4.55 24.66 24.58
C VAL A 152 -5.84 24.87 23.80
N LEU A 153 -6.27 23.88 23.02
CA LEU A 153 -7.45 23.97 22.18
C LEU A 153 -8.67 23.32 22.82
N GLY A 154 -8.48 22.43 23.80
CA GLY A 154 -9.51 21.66 24.47
C GLY A 154 -9.66 20.23 23.92
N SER A 155 -10.26 19.35 24.72
CA SER A 155 -10.41 17.92 24.38
C SER A 155 -11.32 17.66 23.19
N GLU A 156 -12.28 18.56 22.92
CA GLU A 156 -13.29 18.46 21.85
C GLU A 156 -12.95 19.31 20.62
N HIS A 157 -11.74 19.82 20.51
CA HIS A 157 -11.35 20.65 19.36
C HIS A 157 -10.86 19.82 18.17
N ARG A 158 -11.14 20.28 16.95
CA ARG A 158 -10.73 19.59 15.69
C ARG A 158 -9.23 19.29 15.61
N GLY A 159 -8.38 20.18 16.13
CA GLY A 159 -6.93 19.98 16.16
C GLY A 159 -6.51 18.83 17.10
N THR A 160 -7.26 18.65 18.20
CA THR A 160 -7.10 17.49 19.09
C THR A 160 -7.48 16.20 18.35
N ALA A 161 -8.58 16.22 17.60
CA ALA A 161 -8.97 15.10 16.75
C ALA A 161 -7.93 14.76 15.68
N THR A 162 -7.24 15.76 15.11
CA THR A 162 -6.10 15.53 14.20
C THR A 162 -4.98 14.75 14.91
N SER A 163 -4.53 15.20 16.08
CA SER A 163 -3.48 14.48 16.83
C SER A 163 -3.91 13.08 17.29
N LEU A 164 -5.19 12.88 17.62
CA LEU A 164 -5.73 11.56 17.95
C LEU A 164 -5.65 10.62 16.76
N ASN A 165 -6.03 11.08 15.56
CA ASN A 165 -5.92 10.29 14.33
C ASN A 165 -4.46 9.93 14.00
N ASP A 166 -3.53 10.88 14.12
CA ASP A 166 -2.12 10.64 13.82
C ASP A 166 -1.51 9.61 14.79
N LEU A 167 -1.81 9.72 16.09
CA LEU A 167 -1.38 8.73 17.08
C LEU A 167 -2.06 7.36 16.89
N ALA A 168 -3.33 7.35 16.46
CA ALA A 168 -4.04 6.12 16.13
C ALA A 168 -3.42 5.41 14.92
N GLU A 169 -3.04 6.17 13.89
CA GLU A 169 -2.35 5.66 12.70
C GLU A 169 -0.98 5.09 13.03
N PHE A 170 -0.24 5.74 13.93
CA PHE A 170 0.99 5.21 14.48
C PHE A 170 0.78 3.84 15.13
N TYR A 171 -0.21 3.68 16.01
CA TYR A 171 -0.48 2.38 16.63
C TYR A 171 -1.02 1.34 15.64
N ARG A 172 -1.81 1.75 14.65
CA ARG A 172 -2.27 0.85 13.57
C ARG A 172 -1.10 0.31 12.76
N THR A 173 -0.11 1.17 12.43
CA THR A 173 1.11 0.76 11.70
C THR A 173 1.91 -0.30 12.47
N LEU A 174 1.89 -0.26 13.80
CA LEU A 174 2.56 -1.23 14.67
C LEU A 174 1.74 -2.51 14.92
N GLY A 175 0.50 -2.60 14.45
CA GLY A 175 -0.41 -3.68 14.80
C GLY A 175 -1.03 -3.58 16.20
N ASP A 176 -0.80 -2.50 16.95
CA ASP A 176 -1.41 -2.28 18.27
C ASP A 176 -2.83 -1.70 18.10
N TYR A 177 -3.69 -2.50 17.49
CA TYR A 177 -5.07 -2.14 17.19
C TYR A 177 -5.88 -1.80 18.45
N SER A 178 -5.50 -2.38 19.59
CA SER A 178 -6.12 -2.14 20.89
C SER A 178 -5.98 -0.69 21.37
N LYS A 179 -4.85 -0.04 21.04
CA LYS A 179 -4.63 1.39 21.30
C LYS A 179 -5.17 2.28 20.17
N ALA A 180 -5.12 1.81 18.92
CA ALA A 180 -5.58 2.58 17.77
C ALA A 180 -7.11 2.82 17.77
N GLU A 181 -7.91 1.78 18.03
CA GLU A 181 -9.38 1.85 17.96
C GLU A 181 -10.01 2.95 18.83
N PRO A 182 -9.72 3.04 20.14
CA PRO A 182 -10.34 4.08 20.98
C PRO A 182 -9.93 5.50 20.55
N LEU A 183 -8.71 5.68 20.03
CA LEU A 183 -8.24 6.97 19.55
C LEU A 183 -8.97 7.39 18.27
N TYR A 184 -9.10 6.48 17.30
CA TYR A 184 -9.87 6.74 16.07
C TYR A 184 -11.34 7.04 16.36
N LYS A 185 -11.97 6.26 17.25
CA LYS A 185 -13.37 6.51 17.66
C LYS A 185 -13.53 7.87 18.32
N ARG A 186 -12.61 8.25 19.21
CA ARG A 186 -12.64 9.57 19.86
C ARG A 186 -12.43 10.71 18.86
N ALA A 187 -11.49 10.57 17.93
CA ALA A 187 -11.27 11.57 16.88
C ALA A 187 -12.52 11.74 16.00
N LEU A 188 -13.15 10.64 15.61
CA LEU A 188 -14.39 10.65 14.82
C LEU A 188 -15.51 11.39 15.57
N ASP A 189 -15.73 11.05 16.84
CA ASP A 189 -16.78 11.66 17.67
C ASP A 189 -16.60 13.18 17.79
N ILE A 190 -15.35 13.64 17.92
CA ILE A 190 -14.99 15.06 17.95
C ILE A 190 -15.29 15.72 16.60
N TYR A 191 -14.87 15.13 15.47
CA TYR A 191 -15.14 15.69 14.15
C TYR A 191 -16.64 15.76 13.83
N GLU A 192 -17.41 14.72 14.18
CA GLU A 192 -18.87 14.71 14.01
C GLU A 192 -19.54 15.84 14.80
N LYS A 193 -19.13 16.07 16.06
CA LYS A 193 -19.66 17.16 16.89
C LYS A 193 -19.23 18.55 16.42
N ALA A 194 -17.96 18.71 16.04
CA ALA A 194 -17.38 20.02 15.74
C ALA A 194 -17.70 20.51 14.32
N LEU A 195 -17.77 19.60 13.34
CA LEU A 195 -17.90 19.94 11.91
C LEU A 195 -19.15 19.34 11.27
N GLY A 196 -19.81 18.39 11.93
CA GLY A 196 -20.96 17.67 11.43
C GLY A 196 -20.61 16.32 10.78
N PRO A 197 -21.61 15.43 10.63
CA PRO A 197 -21.42 14.08 10.11
C PRO A 197 -21.04 14.02 8.63
N ASP A 198 -21.35 15.07 7.85
CA ASP A 198 -21.14 15.14 6.39
C ASP A 198 -19.90 15.97 5.99
N HIS A 199 -19.02 16.31 6.94
CA HIS A 199 -17.82 17.09 6.64
C HIS A 199 -16.67 16.22 6.11
N GLN A 200 -15.83 16.76 5.23
CA GLN A 200 -14.68 16.04 4.63
C GLN A 200 -13.70 15.45 5.68
N TYR A 201 -13.40 16.19 6.76
CA TYR A 201 -12.54 15.68 7.83
C TYR A 201 -13.20 14.57 8.66
N THR A 202 -14.52 14.60 8.80
CA THR A 202 -15.27 13.48 9.38
C THR A 202 -15.13 12.25 8.50
N ALA A 203 -15.30 12.39 7.18
CA ALA A 203 -15.10 11.31 6.23
C ALA A 203 -13.67 10.75 6.22
N THR A 204 -12.65 11.62 6.33
CA THR A 204 -11.25 11.20 6.48
C THR A 204 -11.07 10.37 7.75
N SER A 205 -11.65 10.79 8.88
CA SER A 205 -11.60 10.04 10.14
C SER A 205 -12.32 8.69 10.04
N ILE A 206 -13.46 8.62 9.35
CA ILE A 206 -14.20 7.37 9.08
C ILE A 206 -13.35 6.44 8.21
N ASN A 207 -12.71 6.97 7.17
CA ASN A 207 -11.85 6.20 6.28
C ASN A 207 -10.66 5.58 7.04
N ASN A 208 -10.05 6.31 7.97
CA ASN A 208 -8.93 5.78 8.77
C ASN A 208 -9.40 4.71 9.78
N LEU A 209 -10.58 4.90 10.39
CA LEU A 209 -11.20 3.86 11.22
C LEU A 209 -11.56 2.61 10.40
N ALA A 210 -11.99 2.78 9.15
CA ALA A 210 -12.23 1.67 8.22
C ALA A 210 -10.92 0.92 7.90
N ALA A 211 -9.81 1.65 7.70
CA ALA A 211 -8.49 1.05 7.51
C ALA A 211 -8.01 0.26 8.73
N LEU A 212 -8.33 0.70 9.95
CA LEU A 212 -8.11 -0.09 11.15
C LEU A 212 -8.90 -1.41 11.12
N TYR A 213 -10.21 -1.36 10.84
CA TYR A 213 -11.02 -2.58 10.78
C TYR A 213 -10.61 -3.51 9.64
N TYR A 214 -10.13 -2.96 8.52
CA TYR A 214 -9.49 -3.72 7.45
C TYR A 214 -8.25 -4.46 7.95
N SER A 215 -7.34 -3.77 8.65
CA SER A 215 -6.13 -4.37 9.25
C SER A 215 -6.44 -5.40 10.36
N LEU A 216 -7.60 -5.29 11.02
CA LEU A 216 -8.12 -6.25 12.00
C LEU A 216 -8.79 -7.48 11.37
N GLY A 217 -9.07 -7.47 10.06
CA GLY A 217 -9.85 -8.51 9.39
C GLY A 217 -11.37 -8.37 9.52
N ASP A 218 -11.87 -7.32 10.18
CA ASP A 218 -13.30 -7.03 10.26
C ASP A 218 -13.77 -6.32 8.99
N TYR A 219 -13.72 -7.05 7.88
CA TYR A 219 -14.03 -6.56 6.55
C TYR A 219 -15.47 -6.06 6.42
N SER A 220 -16.41 -6.61 7.21
CA SER A 220 -17.80 -6.16 7.23
C SER A 220 -17.92 -4.73 7.78
N LYS A 221 -17.26 -4.42 8.90
CA LYS A 221 -17.22 -3.05 9.43
C LYS A 221 -16.42 -2.12 8.53
N ALA A 222 -15.31 -2.58 7.98
CA ALA A 222 -14.51 -1.81 7.05
C ALA A 222 -15.33 -1.39 5.82
N GLU A 223 -16.10 -2.30 5.22
CA GLU A 223 -16.93 -2.01 4.05
C GLU A 223 -17.95 -0.91 4.32
N LEU A 224 -18.67 -1.03 5.44
CA LEU A 224 -19.69 -0.06 5.85
C LEU A 224 -19.08 1.35 6.01
N LEU A 225 -17.93 1.43 6.68
CA LEU A 225 -17.26 2.70 6.95
C LEU A 225 -16.62 3.29 5.69
N TYR A 226 -15.97 2.49 4.83
CA TYR A 226 -15.44 2.98 3.56
C TYR A 226 -16.55 3.51 2.65
N LYS A 227 -17.69 2.80 2.54
CA LYS A 227 -18.85 3.29 1.79
C LYS A 227 -19.39 4.60 2.36
N ARG A 228 -19.47 4.72 3.69
CA ARG A 228 -19.90 5.96 4.37
C ARG A 228 -18.93 7.11 4.07
N ALA A 229 -17.63 6.89 4.21
CA ALA A 229 -16.61 7.89 3.91
C ALA A 229 -16.65 8.35 2.45
N LEU A 230 -16.79 7.40 1.52
CA LEU A 230 -16.93 7.68 0.09
C LEU A 230 -18.15 8.56 -0.20
N ALA A 231 -19.32 8.19 0.31
CA ALA A 231 -20.55 8.96 0.11
C ALA A 231 -20.42 10.40 0.63
N ILE A 232 -19.75 10.60 1.76
CA ILE A 232 -19.52 11.93 2.33
C ILE A 232 -18.51 12.71 1.47
N HIS A 233 -17.39 12.12 1.04
CA HIS A 233 -16.43 12.80 0.16
C HIS A 233 -17.06 13.19 -1.19
N GLU A 234 -17.85 12.31 -1.80
CA GLU A 234 -18.58 12.61 -3.04
C GLU A 234 -19.54 13.80 -2.85
N LYS A 235 -20.27 13.84 -1.72
CA LYS A 235 -21.21 14.93 -1.42
C LYS A 235 -20.50 16.25 -1.09
N ALA A 236 -19.43 16.20 -0.29
CA ALA A 236 -18.77 17.39 0.24
C ALA A 236 -17.77 18.03 -0.73
N LEU A 237 -17.08 17.21 -1.54
CA LEU A 237 -15.97 17.64 -2.41
C LEU A 237 -16.24 17.40 -3.90
N GLY A 238 -17.23 16.56 -4.21
CA GLY A 238 -17.56 16.15 -5.57
C GLY A 238 -16.95 14.79 -5.96
N PRO A 239 -17.49 14.15 -7.01
CA PRO A 239 -17.10 12.81 -7.42
C PRO A 239 -15.69 12.72 -8.03
N GLU A 240 -15.11 13.85 -8.43
CA GLU A 240 -13.83 13.96 -9.15
C GLU A 240 -12.69 14.51 -8.26
N HIS A 241 -12.91 14.60 -6.94
CA HIS A 241 -11.91 15.13 -6.02
C HIS A 241 -10.85 14.06 -5.67
N PRO A 242 -9.55 14.42 -5.47
CA PRO A 242 -8.51 13.45 -5.08
C PRO A 242 -8.86 12.62 -3.83
N LEU A 243 -9.40 13.24 -2.78
CA LEU A 243 -9.85 12.50 -1.57
C LEU A 243 -10.99 11.51 -1.85
N THR A 244 -11.85 11.79 -2.84
CA THR A 244 -12.86 10.84 -3.31
C THR A 244 -12.17 9.64 -3.98
N ALA A 245 -11.15 9.88 -4.82
CA ALA A 245 -10.35 8.81 -5.41
C ALA A 245 -9.65 7.94 -4.34
N THR A 246 -9.12 8.54 -3.28
CA THR A 246 -8.53 7.81 -2.15
C THR A 246 -9.53 6.88 -1.48
N SER A 247 -10.75 7.35 -1.18
CA SER A 247 -11.80 6.51 -0.60
C SER A 247 -12.25 5.38 -1.54
N ILE A 248 -12.35 5.65 -2.85
CA ILE A 248 -12.65 4.63 -3.87
C ILE A 248 -11.54 3.57 -3.90
N ASN A 249 -10.27 3.99 -3.90
CA ASN A 249 -9.13 3.09 -3.93
C ASN A 249 -9.08 2.18 -2.68
N ASN A 250 -9.39 2.72 -1.50
CA ASN A 250 -9.43 1.92 -0.27
C ASN A 250 -10.59 0.92 -0.26
N LEU A 251 -11.76 1.31 -0.78
CA LEU A 251 -12.88 0.38 -0.96
C LEU A 251 -12.56 -0.70 -2.01
N ALA A 252 -11.85 -0.34 -3.08
CA ALA A 252 -11.37 -1.29 -4.08
C ALA A 252 -10.37 -2.29 -3.47
N LEU A 253 -9.45 -1.81 -2.63
CA LEU A 253 -8.51 -2.65 -1.89
C LEU A 253 -9.22 -3.64 -0.96
N LEU A 254 -10.27 -3.20 -0.26
CA LEU A 254 -11.08 -4.10 0.54
C LEU A 254 -11.69 -5.24 -0.31
N TYR A 255 -12.32 -4.89 -1.44
CA TYR A 255 -12.91 -5.90 -2.32
C TYR A 255 -11.86 -6.80 -2.98
N TYR A 256 -10.69 -6.26 -3.31
CA TYR A 256 -9.55 -7.04 -3.78
C TYR A 256 -9.14 -8.09 -2.75
N SER A 257 -8.95 -7.70 -1.49
CA SER A 257 -8.58 -8.64 -0.43
C SER A 257 -9.68 -9.68 -0.16
N LEU A 258 -10.95 -9.32 -0.30
CA LEU A 258 -12.05 -10.28 -0.23
C LEU A 258 -12.15 -11.23 -1.44
N GLY A 259 -11.33 -11.04 -2.48
CA GLY A 259 -11.42 -11.78 -3.74
C GLY A 259 -12.59 -11.35 -4.65
N ASP A 260 -13.34 -10.32 -4.27
CA ASP A 260 -14.42 -9.73 -5.08
C ASP A 260 -13.84 -8.76 -6.11
N TYR A 261 -13.05 -9.33 -7.02
CA TYR A 261 -12.40 -8.61 -8.11
C TYR A 261 -13.41 -7.92 -9.04
N SER A 262 -14.65 -8.41 -9.09
CA SER A 262 -15.76 -7.85 -9.87
C SER A 262 -16.13 -6.43 -9.42
N LYS A 263 -16.06 -6.18 -8.11
CA LYS A 263 -16.25 -4.85 -7.53
C LYS A 263 -14.96 -4.05 -7.47
N ALA A 264 -13.81 -4.70 -7.28
CA ALA A 264 -12.53 -4.02 -7.18
C ALA A 264 -12.12 -3.34 -8.50
N GLU A 265 -12.21 -4.03 -9.64
CA GLU A 265 -11.77 -3.52 -10.95
C GLU A 265 -12.42 -2.17 -11.35
N PRO A 266 -13.76 -2.03 -11.36
CA PRO A 266 -14.37 -0.77 -11.75
C PRO A 266 -14.03 0.37 -10.78
N LEU A 267 -13.86 0.07 -9.48
CA LEU A 267 -13.48 1.07 -8.49
C LEU A 267 -12.02 1.52 -8.68
N TYR A 268 -11.07 0.60 -8.90
CA TYR A 268 -9.68 0.98 -9.19
C TYR A 268 -9.58 1.80 -10.48
N LYS A 269 -10.29 1.41 -11.55
CA LYS A 269 -10.34 2.19 -12.80
C LYS A 269 -10.90 3.59 -12.56
N ARG A 270 -11.97 3.71 -11.78
CA ARG A 270 -12.57 5.00 -11.42
C ARG A 270 -11.61 5.86 -10.59
N ALA A 271 -10.97 5.29 -9.57
CA ALA A 271 -9.99 6.01 -8.75
C ALA A 271 -8.81 6.51 -9.61
N LEU A 272 -8.30 5.67 -10.51
CA LEU A 272 -7.23 6.03 -11.44
C LEU A 272 -7.65 7.18 -12.37
N ALA A 273 -8.84 7.10 -12.98
CA ALA A 273 -9.32 8.15 -13.88
C ALA A 273 -9.47 9.50 -13.16
N ILE A 274 -9.95 9.49 -11.90
CA ILE A 274 -10.04 10.68 -11.07
C ILE A 274 -8.64 11.21 -10.74
N ALA A 275 -7.70 10.34 -10.32
CA ALA A 275 -6.34 10.75 -9.99
C ALA A 275 -5.61 11.36 -11.20
N GLU A 276 -5.72 10.74 -12.38
CA GLU A 276 -5.14 11.26 -13.63
C GLU A 276 -5.69 12.65 -13.98
N LYS A 277 -6.99 12.88 -13.78
CA LYS A 277 -7.63 14.16 -14.09
C LYS A 277 -7.37 15.24 -13.05
N ALA A 278 -7.41 14.90 -11.77
CA ALA A 278 -7.34 15.87 -10.67
C ALA A 278 -5.90 16.20 -10.25
N LEU A 279 -5.00 15.22 -10.28
CA LEU A 279 -3.60 15.37 -9.89
C LEU A 279 -2.64 15.41 -11.08
N GLY A 280 -3.03 14.77 -12.19
CA GLY A 280 -2.22 14.62 -13.39
C GLY A 280 -1.69 13.19 -13.58
N PRO A 281 -1.36 12.80 -14.83
CA PRO A 281 -0.93 11.44 -15.15
C PRO A 281 0.46 11.06 -14.62
N GLU A 282 1.27 12.07 -14.23
CA GLU A 282 2.64 11.92 -13.75
C GLU A 282 2.75 12.14 -12.23
N HIS A 283 1.62 12.24 -11.52
CA HIS A 283 1.62 12.43 -10.07
C HIS A 283 1.97 11.11 -9.35
N PRO A 284 2.76 11.14 -8.25
CA PRO A 284 3.05 9.97 -7.43
C PRO A 284 1.80 9.17 -6.99
N ASP A 285 0.78 9.82 -6.45
CA ASP A 285 -0.48 9.15 -6.06
C ASP A 285 -1.24 8.52 -7.25
N THR A 286 -1.08 9.09 -8.46
CA THR A 286 -1.59 8.46 -9.69
C THR A 286 -0.84 7.15 -9.94
N ALA A 287 0.48 7.13 -9.76
CA ALA A 287 1.29 5.91 -9.86
C ALA A 287 0.94 4.87 -8.78
N THR A 288 0.60 5.28 -7.56
CA THR A 288 0.04 4.36 -6.54
C THR A 288 -1.26 3.72 -7.03
N SER A 289 -2.18 4.49 -7.60
CA SER A 289 -3.44 3.97 -8.16
C SER A 289 -3.21 3.00 -9.33
N ILE A 290 -2.24 3.31 -10.21
CA ILE A 290 -1.81 2.43 -11.30
C ILE A 290 -1.25 1.12 -10.74
N ASN A 291 -0.42 1.19 -9.70
CA ASN A 291 0.19 0.01 -9.09
C ASN A 291 -0.87 -0.93 -8.47
N ASN A 292 -1.89 -0.38 -7.80
CA ASN A 292 -2.98 -1.21 -7.25
C ASN A 292 -3.82 -1.89 -8.34
N LEU A 293 -4.09 -1.19 -9.45
CA LEU A 293 -4.76 -1.78 -10.59
C LEU A 293 -3.90 -2.86 -11.28
N ALA A 294 -2.58 -2.65 -11.34
CA ALA A 294 -1.63 -3.64 -11.84
C ALA A 294 -1.63 -4.92 -10.97
N GLU A 295 -1.69 -4.75 -9.65
CA GLU A 295 -1.79 -5.86 -8.69
C GLU A 295 -3.08 -6.67 -8.89
N LEU A 296 -4.21 -6.00 -9.11
CA LEU A 296 -5.45 -6.68 -9.47
C LEU A 296 -5.28 -7.52 -10.75
N TYR A 297 -4.71 -6.95 -11.81
CA TYR A 297 -4.49 -7.70 -13.05
C TYR A 297 -3.50 -8.85 -12.89
N TYR A 298 -2.47 -8.67 -12.06
CA TYR A 298 -1.56 -9.76 -11.67
C TYR A 298 -2.34 -10.91 -11.01
N SER A 299 -3.21 -10.61 -10.04
CA SER A 299 -4.02 -11.62 -9.34
C SER A 299 -5.10 -12.27 -10.22
N LEU A 300 -5.58 -11.58 -11.25
CA LEU A 300 -6.42 -12.14 -12.32
C LEU A 300 -5.62 -12.97 -13.34
N GLY A 301 -4.29 -12.96 -13.25
CA GLY A 301 -3.38 -13.63 -14.18
C GLY A 301 -3.10 -12.87 -15.47
N ASP A 302 -3.70 -11.70 -15.67
CA ASP A 302 -3.50 -10.82 -16.85
C ASP A 302 -2.14 -10.10 -16.75
N TYR A 303 -1.08 -10.89 -16.87
CA TYR A 303 0.30 -10.48 -16.66
C TYR A 303 0.77 -9.43 -17.66
N SER A 304 0.24 -9.44 -18.89
CA SER A 304 0.57 -8.43 -19.90
C SER A 304 0.06 -7.04 -19.51
N LYS A 305 -1.19 -6.92 -19.00
CA LYS A 305 -1.68 -5.64 -18.48
C LYS A 305 -0.96 -5.23 -17.20
N ALA A 306 -0.70 -6.18 -16.29
CA ALA A 306 0.05 -5.92 -15.07
C ALA A 306 1.45 -5.35 -15.38
N GLU A 307 2.18 -5.94 -16.33
CA GLU A 307 3.53 -5.49 -16.72
C GLU A 307 3.53 -4.05 -17.21
N LEU A 308 2.59 -3.71 -18.10
CA LEU A 308 2.46 -2.37 -18.66
C LEU A 308 2.23 -1.33 -17.55
N LEU A 309 1.31 -1.63 -16.63
CA LEU A 309 0.95 -0.73 -15.54
C LEU A 309 2.07 -0.63 -14.50
N TYR A 310 2.72 -1.73 -14.10
CA TYR A 310 3.87 -1.68 -13.20
C TYR A 310 5.04 -0.86 -13.77
N LYS A 311 5.36 -1.03 -15.05
CA LYS A 311 6.39 -0.20 -15.72
C LYS A 311 6.01 1.28 -15.73
N ARG A 312 4.74 1.59 -16.00
CA ARG A 312 4.24 2.97 -15.97
C ARG A 312 4.34 3.58 -14.57
N ALA A 313 3.90 2.87 -13.53
CA ALA A 313 4.01 3.32 -12.15
C ALA A 313 5.48 3.55 -11.73
N LEU A 314 6.36 2.62 -12.08
CA LEU A 314 7.81 2.74 -11.83
C LEU A 314 8.40 4.00 -12.48
N ALA A 315 8.11 4.24 -13.77
CA ALA A 315 8.62 5.40 -14.49
C ALA A 315 8.15 6.73 -13.87
N ILE A 316 6.89 6.79 -13.43
CA ILE A 316 6.34 7.97 -12.76
C ILE A 316 7.03 8.19 -11.40
N HIS A 317 7.15 7.16 -10.55
CA HIS A 317 7.84 7.27 -9.27
C HIS A 317 9.31 7.69 -9.44
N GLU A 318 10.04 7.10 -10.39
CA GLU A 318 11.44 7.48 -10.67
C GLU A 318 11.57 8.95 -11.07
N LYS A 319 10.65 9.45 -11.89
CA LYS A 319 10.67 10.83 -12.39
C LYS A 319 10.23 11.85 -11.34
N ALA A 320 9.16 11.56 -10.59
CA ALA A 320 8.57 12.52 -9.66
C ALA A 320 9.27 12.52 -8.28
N LEU A 321 9.73 11.36 -7.82
CA LEU A 321 10.30 11.15 -6.48
C LEU A 321 11.80 10.87 -6.51
N GLY A 322 12.31 10.33 -7.62
CA GLY A 322 13.71 9.94 -7.79
C GLY A 322 13.93 8.42 -7.77
N PRO A 323 15.10 7.97 -8.29
CA PRO A 323 15.41 6.54 -8.45
C PRO A 323 15.67 5.79 -7.15
N GLU A 324 15.92 6.51 -6.05
CA GLU A 324 16.25 5.96 -4.73
C GLU A 324 15.08 6.10 -3.74
N HIS A 325 13.88 6.47 -4.21
CA HIS A 325 12.73 6.65 -3.33
C HIS A 325 12.15 5.30 -2.87
N PRO A 326 11.66 5.15 -1.62
CA PRO A 326 11.00 3.92 -1.16
C PRO A 326 9.82 3.46 -2.03
N LEU A 327 8.98 4.38 -2.54
CA LEU A 327 7.90 4.03 -3.49
C LEU A 327 8.43 3.51 -4.83
N THR A 328 9.61 3.97 -5.27
CA THR A 328 10.32 3.38 -6.42
C THR A 328 10.73 1.95 -6.11
N ALA A 329 11.25 1.67 -4.90
CA ALA A 329 11.56 0.32 -4.45
C ALA A 329 10.32 -0.59 -4.40
N THR A 330 9.16 -0.08 -3.98
CA THR A 330 7.88 -0.81 -4.04
C THR A 330 7.51 -1.19 -5.48
N SER A 331 7.57 -0.24 -6.42
CA SER A 331 7.29 -0.54 -7.83
C SER A 331 8.28 -1.53 -8.45
N LEU A 332 9.58 -1.45 -8.08
CA LEU A 332 10.59 -2.40 -8.49
C LEU A 332 10.28 -3.82 -7.96
N ASN A 333 9.92 -3.94 -6.68
CA ASN A 333 9.54 -5.22 -6.08
C ASN A 333 8.34 -5.85 -6.81
N ASN A 334 7.29 -5.08 -7.08
CA ASN A 334 6.09 -5.60 -7.73
C ASN A 334 6.35 -6.06 -9.17
N LEU A 335 7.12 -5.28 -9.93
CA LEU A 335 7.53 -5.67 -11.28
C LEU A 335 8.44 -6.91 -11.26
N ALA A 336 9.31 -7.04 -10.26
CA ALA A 336 10.18 -8.20 -10.13
C ALA A 336 9.41 -9.48 -9.77
N VAL A 337 8.42 -9.39 -8.87
CA VAL A 337 7.53 -10.51 -8.54
C VAL A 337 6.77 -10.98 -9.78
N LEU A 338 6.30 -10.04 -10.62
CA LEU A 338 5.69 -10.40 -11.90
C LEU A 338 6.67 -11.17 -12.80
N TYR A 339 7.91 -10.71 -12.94
CA TYR A 339 8.91 -11.42 -13.74
C TYR A 339 9.28 -12.79 -13.16
N MET A 340 9.30 -12.94 -11.83
CA MET A 340 9.45 -14.26 -11.18
C MET A 340 8.32 -15.21 -11.60
N THR A 341 7.07 -14.73 -11.59
CA THR A 341 5.90 -15.53 -11.99
C THR A 341 5.93 -15.89 -13.48
N LEU A 342 6.50 -15.04 -14.32
CA LEU A 342 6.74 -15.32 -15.75
C LEU A 342 7.97 -16.20 -16.01
N GLY A 343 8.76 -16.53 -14.98
CA GLY A 343 10.00 -17.30 -15.10
C GLY A 343 11.20 -16.50 -15.63
N ASP A 344 11.08 -15.17 -15.80
CA ASP A 344 12.16 -14.29 -16.25
C ASP A 344 13.02 -13.82 -15.06
N TYR A 345 13.68 -14.77 -14.43
CA TYR A 345 14.51 -14.54 -13.23
C TYR A 345 15.67 -13.56 -13.50
N SER A 346 16.15 -13.50 -14.75
CA SER A 346 17.22 -12.60 -15.19
C SER A 346 16.82 -11.12 -15.09
N LYS A 347 15.53 -10.81 -15.30
CA LYS A 347 14.98 -9.46 -15.08
C LYS A 347 14.58 -9.23 -13.63
N ALA A 348 14.14 -10.25 -12.91
CA ALA A 348 13.69 -10.10 -11.53
C ALA A 348 14.83 -9.77 -10.55
N GLU A 349 15.94 -10.49 -10.61
CA GLU A 349 17.04 -10.34 -9.65
C GLU A 349 17.59 -8.91 -9.52
N PRO A 350 17.96 -8.21 -10.61
CA PRO A 350 18.50 -6.85 -10.49
C PRO A 350 17.49 -5.87 -9.89
N LEU A 351 16.20 -6.04 -10.16
CA LEU A 351 15.14 -5.20 -9.59
C LEU A 351 14.99 -5.42 -8.09
N LEU A 352 15.00 -6.67 -7.62
CA LEU A 352 14.93 -7.00 -6.19
C LEU A 352 16.16 -6.51 -5.43
N LYS A 353 17.36 -6.70 -5.99
CA LYS A 353 18.61 -6.19 -5.39
C LYS A 353 18.58 -4.66 -5.29
N ARG A 354 18.10 -3.97 -6.32
CA ARG A 354 17.96 -2.51 -6.31
C ARG A 354 16.94 -2.07 -5.26
N ALA A 355 15.76 -2.71 -5.20
CA ALA A 355 14.75 -2.40 -4.20
C ALA A 355 15.25 -2.62 -2.77
N LEU A 356 15.99 -3.71 -2.51
CA LEU A 356 16.62 -3.97 -1.22
C LEU A 356 17.65 -2.89 -0.87
N ALA A 357 18.55 -2.56 -1.79
CA ALA A 357 19.59 -1.55 -1.57
C ALA A 357 18.99 -0.17 -1.25
N ILE A 358 17.90 0.21 -1.94
CA ILE A 358 17.16 1.45 -1.67
C ILE A 358 16.60 1.42 -0.25
N ASN A 359 15.85 0.38 0.12
CA ASN A 359 15.21 0.29 1.43
C ASN A 359 16.23 0.25 2.56
N GLU A 360 17.32 -0.51 2.43
CA GLU A 360 18.41 -0.55 3.43
C GLU A 360 19.09 0.80 3.62
N LYS A 361 19.34 1.53 2.52
CA LYS A 361 20.01 2.82 2.55
C LYS A 361 19.12 3.94 3.09
N VAL A 362 17.85 3.97 2.70
CA VAL A 362 16.95 5.10 2.95
C VAL A 362 16.12 4.92 4.21
N LEU A 363 15.55 3.72 4.42
CA LEU A 363 14.71 3.41 5.59
C LEU A 363 15.49 2.70 6.69
N GLY A 364 16.60 2.06 6.34
CA GLY A 364 17.46 1.34 7.27
C GLY A 364 17.29 -0.18 7.21
N PRO A 365 18.26 -0.92 7.78
CA PRO A 365 18.32 -2.38 7.68
C PRO A 365 17.23 -3.11 8.48
N GLU A 366 16.56 -2.42 9.40
CA GLU A 366 15.58 -2.97 10.35
C GLU A 366 14.14 -2.52 10.02
N HIS A 367 13.91 -1.94 8.84
CA HIS A 367 12.60 -1.44 8.44
C HIS A 367 11.72 -2.57 7.86
N PRO A 368 10.38 -2.58 8.10
CA PRO A 368 9.47 -3.57 7.51
C PRO A 368 9.55 -3.70 5.97
N ASN A 369 9.71 -2.59 5.23
CA ASN A 369 9.93 -2.63 3.78
C ASN A 369 11.25 -3.29 3.38
N THR A 370 12.29 -3.19 4.21
CA THR A 370 13.54 -3.95 4.02
C THR A 370 13.28 -5.44 4.18
N ALA A 371 12.47 -5.84 5.18
CA ALA A 371 12.03 -7.23 5.33
C ALA A 371 11.23 -7.74 4.13
N GLN A 372 10.35 -6.91 3.53
CA GLN A 372 9.67 -7.28 2.29
C GLN A 372 10.63 -7.55 1.14
N SER A 373 11.60 -6.65 0.90
CA SER A 373 12.60 -6.84 -0.15
C SER A 373 13.45 -8.10 0.09
N LEU A 374 13.80 -8.39 1.35
CA LEU A 374 14.51 -9.62 1.73
C LEU A 374 13.67 -10.87 1.43
N ASN A 375 12.38 -10.87 1.78
CA ASN A 375 11.47 -11.99 1.47
C ASN A 375 11.37 -12.23 -0.04
N ASN A 376 11.18 -11.17 -0.83
CA ASN A 376 11.05 -11.30 -2.28
C ASN A 376 12.34 -11.86 -2.91
N LEU A 377 13.51 -11.34 -2.49
CA LEU A 377 14.81 -11.84 -2.96
C LEU A 377 15.07 -13.29 -2.54
N ALA A 378 14.69 -13.66 -1.31
CA ALA A 378 14.75 -15.03 -0.85
C ALA A 378 13.81 -15.96 -1.64
N GLY A 379 12.61 -15.48 -1.97
CA GLY A 379 11.66 -16.18 -2.84
C GLY A 379 12.26 -16.48 -4.21
N LEU A 380 12.95 -15.51 -4.82
CA LEU A 380 13.66 -15.69 -6.08
C LEU A 380 14.74 -16.78 -5.97
N TYR A 381 15.62 -16.69 -4.97
CA TYR A 381 16.71 -17.66 -4.79
C TYR A 381 16.21 -19.06 -4.46
N ARG A 382 15.11 -19.20 -3.71
CA ARG A 382 14.45 -20.49 -3.49
C ARG A 382 13.93 -21.08 -4.80
N THR A 383 13.26 -20.27 -5.63
CA THR A 383 12.76 -20.72 -6.93
C THR A 383 13.92 -21.13 -7.85
N LEU A 384 14.99 -20.34 -7.94
CA LEU A 384 16.18 -20.67 -8.72
C LEU A 384 16.85 -21.98 -8.25
N GLY A 385 16.93 -22.21 -6.93
CA GLY A 385 17.47 -23.44 -6.36
C GLY A 385 16.61 -24.68 -6.65
N ASN A 386 15.29 -24.53 -6.69
CA ASN A 386 14.36 -25.65 -6.91
C ASN A 386 14.28 -26.10 -8.39
N TYR A 387 14.60 -25.23 -9.35
CA TYR A 387 14.52 -25.52 -10.80
C TYR A 387 15.88 -25.73 -11.47
N SER A 388 16.95 -25.86 -10.69
CA SER A 388 18.30 -25.97 -11.22
C SER A 388 18.95 -27.30 -10.88
N ASP A 389 19.34 -28.05 -11.91
CA ASP A 389 20.26 -29.19 -11.80
C ASP A 389 21.74 -28.75 -11.65
N ASP A 390 22.02 -27.45 -11.75
CA ASP A 390 23.37 -26.89 -11.58
C ASP A 390 23.78 -26.84 -10.10
N PRO A 391 24.84 -27.55 -9.69
CA PRO A 391 25.38 -27.51 -8.32
C PRO A 391 25.80 -26.11 -7.86
N LEU A 392 26.12 -25.17 -8.77
CA LEU A 392 26.47 -23.79 -8.43
C LEU A 392 25.25 -22.99 -7.94
N LEU A 393 24.04 -23.34 -8.37
CA LEU A 393 22.79 -22.70 -7.93
C LEU A 393 22.27 -23.27 -6.60
N PHE A 394 22.75 -24.45 -6.18
CA PHE A 394 22.61 -24.94 -4.81
C PHE A 394 23.30 -24.02 -3.78
N VAL A 395 24.29 -23.22 -4.20
CA VAL A 395 24.93 -22.19 -3.37
C VAL A 395 23.96 -21.05 -3.01
N GLU A 396 22.99 -20.75 -3.88
CA GLU A 396 21.99 -19.70 -3.63
C GLU A 396 20.97 -20.11 -2.55
N LEU A 397 20.66 -21.41 -2.42
CA LEU A 397 19.81 -21.94 -1.34
C LEU A 397 20.38 -21.62 0.06
N PHE A 398 21.71 -21.64 0.24
CA PHE A 398 22.35 -21.24 1.50
C PHE A 398 22.15 -19.75 1.83
N LYS A 399 21.85 -18.89 0.83
CA LYS A 399 21.52 -17.48 1.07
C LYS A 399 20.06 -17.27 1.46
N VAL A 400 19.17 -18.21 1.16
CA VAL A 400 17.73 -18.06 1.42
C VAL A 400 17.41 -18.01 2.91
N GLU A 401 17.93 -18.98 3.69
CA GLU A 401 17.60 -19.07 5.13
C GLU A 401 18.02 -17.82 5.92
N PRO A 402 19.24 -17.27 5.76
CA PRO A 402 19.64 -16.02 6.42
C PRO A 402 18.74 -14.83 6.06
N LEU A 403 18.35 -14.70 4.79
CA LEU A 403 17.49 -13.60 4.33
C LEU A 403 16.11 -13.69 4.97
N LEU A 404 15.49 -14.88 5.00
CA LEU A 404 14.17 -15.11 5.58
C LEU A 404 14.18 -14.95 7.10
N LYS A 405 15.21 -15.47 7.79
CA LYS A 405 15.36 -15.29 9.23
C LYS A 405 15.53 -13.81 9.59
N ARG A 406 16.31 -13.06 8.81
CA ARG A 406 16.45 -11.61 9.00
C ARG A 406 15.12 -10.89 8.77
N ALA A 407 14.42 -11.19 7.68
CA ALA A 407 13.10 -10.60 7.40
C ALA A 407 12.09 -10.87 8.53
N LEU A 408 12.03 -12.11 9.01
CA LEU A 408 11.16 -12.51 10.13
C LEU A 408 11.53 -11.77 11.41
N ALA A 409 12.83 -11.73 11.77
CA ALA A 409 13.29 -11.06 12.98
C ALA A 409 12.96 -9.56 12.98
N ILE A 410 13.10 -8.90 11.83
CA ILE A 410 12.71 -7.49 11.65
C ILE A 410 11.21 -7.31 11.92
N ARG A 411 10.36 -8.12 11.27
CA ARG A 411 8.91 -8.02 11.41
C ARG A 411 8.45 -8.35 12.83
N GLU A 412 9.00 -9.37 13.46
CA GLU A 412 8.64 -9.75 14.83
C GLU A 412 9.01 -8.67 15.86
N LYS A 413 10.18 -8.05 15.68
CA LYS A 413 10.65 -6.97 16.53
C LYS A 413 9.77 -5.72 16.43
N VAL A 414 9.28 -5.40 15.23
CA VAL A 414 8.53 -4.18 14.96
C VAL A 414 7.02 -4.34 15.18
N LEU A 415 6.44 -5.44 14.69
CA LEU A 415 4.98 -5.61 14.57
C LEU A 415 4.40 -6.57 15.62
N GLY A 416 5.22 -7.14 16.51
CA GLY A 416 4.80 -8.19 17.44
C GLY A 416 4.82 -9.57 16.80
N SER A 417 4.12 -10.58 17.33
CA SER A 417 4.20 -11.97 16.86
C SER A 417 3.02 -12.44 16.01
N GLU A 418 1.95 -11.66 15.95
CA GLU A 418 0.65 -12.04 15.35
C GLU A 418 0.25 -11.13 14.16
N HIS A 419 1.06 -10.15 13.80
CA HIS A 419 0.78 -9.28 12.65
C HIS A 419 0.75 -10.08 11.35
N GLN A 420 -0.18 -9.75 10.44
CA GLN A 420 -0.37 -10.45 9.18
C GLN A 420 0.92 -10.57 8.35
N ASP A 421 1.71 -9.51 8.24
CA ASP A 421 2.99 -9.53 7.52
C ASP A 421 3.97 -10.62 8.02
N ILE A 422 3.87 -11.06 9.27
CA ILE A 422 4.72 -12.12 9.80
C ILE A 422 4.40 -13.45 9.14
N ALA A 423 3.13 -13.70 8.80
CA ALA A 423 2.69 -14.92 8.14
C ALA A 423 3.40 -15.14 6.81
N GLU A 424 3.64 -14.09 6.02
CA GLU A 424 4.38 -14.20 4.76
C GLU A 424 5.83 -14.67 4.98
N SER A 425 6.54 -14.09 5.96
CA SER A 425 7.92 -14.50 6.29
C SER A 425 7.97 -15.92 6.83
N LEU A 426 7.03 -16.30 7.70
CA LEU A 426 6.90 -17.67 8.23
C LEU A 426 6.62 -18.66 7.10
N ASN A 427 5.71 -18.34 6.20
CA ASN A 427 5.33 -19.16 5.06
C ASN A 427 6.53 -19.41 4.14
N ASN A 428 7.29 -18.37 3.81
CA ASN A 428 8.46 -18.50 2.95
C ASN A 428 9.57 -19.32 3.60
N LEU A 429 9.77 -19.18 4.92
CA LEU A 429 10.74 -19.99 5.68
C LEU A 429 10.30 -21.45 5.78
N ALA A 430 9.00 -21.70 5.96
CA ALA A 430 8.41 -23.03 5.93
C ALA A 430 8.57 -23.69 4.56
N LEU A 431 8.30 -22.96 3.47
CA LEU A 431 8.50 -23.43 2.10
C LEU A 431 9.97 -23.77 1.80
N LEU A 432 10.92 -23.04 2.39
CA LEU A 432 12.34 -23.39 2.30
C LEU A 432 12.62 -24.72 2.99
N TYR A 433 12.22 -24.89 4.25
CA TYR A 433 12.46 -26.15 4.97
C TYR A 433 11.73 -27.34 4.34
N TYR A 434 10.52 -27.12 3.82
CA TYR A 434 9.80 -28.09 2.99
C TYR A 434 10.62 -28.50 1.76
N SER A 435 11.18 -27.54 1.02
CA SER A 435 12.01 -27.82 -0.16
C SER A 435 13.31 -28.57 0.19
N LEU A 436 13.81 -28.41 1.41
CA LEU A 436 14.99 -29.12 1.94
C LEU A 436 14.66 -30.50 2.56
N GLY A 437 13.38 -30.87 2.65
CA GLY A 437 12.93 -32.11 3.30
C GLY A 437 12.95 -32.06 4.83
N ASP A 438 13.16 -30.90 5.45
CA ASP A 438 13.13 -30.72 6.91
C ASP A 438 11.71 -30.39 7.38
N TYR A 439 10.81 -31.36 7.23
CA TYR A 439 9.38 -31.22 7.54
C TYR A 439 9.14 -30.89 9.02
N SER A 440 10.01 -31.37 9.91
CA SER A 440 10.00 -31.08 11.35
C SER A 440 10.08 -29.57 11.67
N LYS A 441 10.81 -28.80 10.84
CA LYS A 441 10.86 -27.34 10.96
C LYS A 441 9.78 -26.64 10.15
N ALA A 442 9.33 -27.23 9.04
CA ALA A 442 8.32 -26.63 8.18
C ALA A 442 6.92 -26.62 8.84
N GLU A 443 6.50 -27.74 9.44
CA GLU A 443 5.15 -27.90 10.02
C GLU A 443 4.76 -26.81 11.03
N PRO A 444 5.55 -26.52 12.09
CA PRO A 444 5.17 -25.50 13.07
C PRO A 444 5.06 -24.11 12.46
N LEU A 445 5.88 -23.80 11.45
CA LEU A 445 5.84 -22.52 10.76
C LEU A 445 4.60 -22.39 9.86
N PHE A 446 4.23 -23.46 9.14
CA PHE A 446 2.99 -23.47 8.37
C PHE A 446 1.75 -23.41 9.26
N LYS A 447 1.71 -24.13 10.39
CA LYS A 447 0.62 -24.04 11.36
C LYS A 447 0.48 -22.63 11.93
N ARG A 448 1.60 -21.99 12.29
CA ARG A 448 1.59 -20.60 12.77
C ARG A 448 1.12 -19.63 11.69
N THR A 449 1.56 -19.82 10.44
CA THR A 449 1.09 -19.04 9.28
C THR A 449 -0.42 -19.15 9.12
N LEU A 450 -0.95 -20.38 9.11
CA LEU A 450 -2.38 -20.63 8.99
C LEU A 450 -3.17 -19.96 10.11
N ALA A 451 -2.72 -20.10 11.37
CA ALA A 451 -3.38 -19.48 12.52
C ALA A 451 -3.43 -17.94 12.41
N ILE A 452 -2.36 -17.31 11.92
CA ILE A 452 -2.35 -15.85 11.69
C ILE A 452 -3.32 -15.48 10.57
N HIS A 453 -3.33 -16.19 9.43
CA HIS A 453 -4.27 -15.93 8.34
C HIS A 453 -5.73 -16.16 8.74
N GLU A 454 -6.06 -17.25 9.43
CA GLU A 454 -7.42 -17.51 9.91
C GLU A 454 -7.90 -16.42 10.88
N LYS A 455 -7.02 -15.96 11.77
CA LYS A 455 -7.32 -14.89 12.73
C LYS A 455 -7.46 -13.52 12.06
N ALA A 456 -6.55 -13.16 11.17
CA ALA A 456 -6.46 -11.82 10.59
C ALA A 456 -7.32 -11.63 9.34
N LEU A 457 -7.62 -12.69 8.58
CA LEU A 457 -8.29 -12.61 7.28
C LEU A 457 -9.59 -13.41 7.24
N GLY A 458 -9.76 -14.35 8.17
CA GLY A 458 -10.87 -15.29 8.22
C GLY A 458 -10.57 -16.62 7.51
N PRO A 459 -11.39 -17.66 7.79
CA PRO A 459 -11.16 -19.02 7.30
C PRO A 459 -11.38 -19.20 5.79
N GLU A 460 -12.12 -18.28 5.16
CA GLU A 460 -12.54 -18.36 3.75
C GLU A 460 -11.68 -17.49 2.81
N HIS A 461 -10.61 -16.88 3.33
CA HIS A 461 -9.76 -15.99 2.56
C HIS A 461 -8.77 -16.76 1.67
N SER A 462 -8.41 -16.19 0.51
CA SER A 462 -7.49 -16.83 -0.44
C SER A 462 -6.13 -17.21 0.17
N LEU A 463 -5.54 -16.31 0.98
CA LEU A 463 -4.26 -16.59 1.67
C LEU A 463 -4.40 -17.70 2.72
N THR A 464 -5.58 -17.87 3.32
CA THR A 464 -5.87 -19.00 4.21
C THR A 464 -5.88 -20.31 3.41
N ALA A 465 -6.52 -20.32 2.24
CA ALA A 465 -6.48 -21.48 1.34
C ALA A 465 -5.06 -21.82 0.89
N THR A 466 -4.21 -20.83 0.60
CA THR A 466 -2.79 -21.05 0.30
C THR A 466 -2.05 -21.71 1.48
N SER A 467 -2.26 -21.24 2.71
CA SER A 467 -1.65 -21.86 3.89
C SER A 467 -2.13 -23.29 4.13
N ILE A 468 -3.42 -23.56 3.90
CA ILE A 468 -3.99 -24.93 3.98
C ILE A 468 -3.37 -25.83 2.91
N ASN A 469 -3.24 -25.36 1.66
CA ASN A 469 -2.59 -26.12 0.59
C ASN A 469 -1.13 -26.45 0.93
N ASN A 470 -0.39 -25.51 1.52
CA ASN A 470 1.01 -25.76 1.91
C ASN A 470 1.12 -26.84 3.00
N LEU A 471 0.21 -26.86 3.99
CA LEU A 471 0.12 -27.95 4.96
C LEU A 471 -0.30 -29.27 4.32
N ALA A 472 -1.23 -29.25 3.36
CA ALA A 472 -1.62 -30.45 2.63
C ALA A 472 -0.44 -31.06 1.86
N SER A 473 0.37 -30.22 1.20
CA SER A 473 1.59 -30.66 0.52
C SER A 473 2.62 -31.21 1.49
N LEU A 474 2.78 -30.60 2.67
CA LEU A 474 3.64 -31.12 3.73
C LEU A 474 3.20 -32.53 4.17
N TYR A 475 1.93 -32.72 4.53
CA TYR A 475 1.41 -34.01 4.97
C TYR A 475 1.52 -35.08 3.88
N ALA A 476 1.29 -34.71 2.62
CA ALA A 476 1.49 -35.62 1.50
C ALA A 476 2.96 -36.06 1.38
N ALA A 477 3.91 -35.17 1.69
CA ALA A 477 5.34 -35.48 1.66
C ALA A 477 5.83 -36.30 2.87
N GLU A 478 5.05 -36.33 3.95
CA GLU A 478 5.26 -37.18 5.14
C GLU A 478 4.51 -38.53 5.03
N ASP A 479 3.95 -38.85 3.87
CA ASP A 479 3.08 -40.01 3.62
C ASP A 479 1.79 -40.06 4.47
N ASP A 480 1.40 -38.94 5.08
CA ASP A 480 0.12 -38.77 5.78
C ASP A 480 -0.97 -38.35 4.80
N PHE A 481 -1.30 -39.27 3.90
CA PHE A 481 -2.18 -39.00 2.77
C PHE A 481 -3.61 -38.63 3.19
N LEU A 482 -4.10 -39.13 4.33
CA LEU A 482 -5.46 -38.85 4.78
C LEU A 482 -5.60 -37.39 5.24
N HIS A 483 -4.68 -36.91 6.10
CA HIS A 483 -4.68 -35.49 6.49
C HIS A 483 -4.40 -34.58 5.30
N ALA A 484 -3.50 -34.98 4.40
CA ALA A 484 -3.25 -34.24 3.16
C ALA A 484 -4.53 -34.10 2.32
N HIS A 485 -5.31 -35.17 2.14
CA HIS A 485 -6.59 -35.14 1.43
C HIS A 485 -7.59 -34.18 2.08
N GLU A 486 -7.79 -34.28 3.40
CA GLU A 486 -8.71 -33.41 4.13
C GLU A 486 -8.37 -31.92 3.95
N PHE A 487 -7.08 -31.57 4.05
CA PHE A 487 -6.62 -30.21 3.87
C PHE A 487 -6.76 -29.75 2.40
N TYR A 488 -6.40 -30.58 1.43
CA TYR A 488 -6.59 -30.26 0.02
C TYR A 488 -8.07 -29.98 -0.29
N VAL A 489 -9.00 -30.84 0.13
CA VAL A 489 -10.45 -30.64 -0.08
C VAL A 489 -10.94 -29.34 0.56
N LYS A 490 -10.48 -29.03 1.80
CA LYS A 490 -10.80 -27.75 2.47
C LYS A 490 -10.31 -26.56 1.64
N ALA A 491 -9.08 -26.58 1.15
CA ALA A 491 -8.55 -25.51 0.31
C ALA A 491 -9.27 -25.39 -1.03
N GLN A 492 -9.60 -26.50 -1.69
CA GLN A 492 -10.36 -26.51 -2.95
C GLN A 492 -11.78 -25.96 -2.79
N THR A 493 -12.39 -26.13 -1.62
CA THR A 493 -13.70 -25.56 -1.29
C THR A 493 -13.65 -24.03 -1.28
N ILE A 494 -12.61 -23.46 -0.67
CA ILE A 494 -12.39 -22.01 -0.64
C ILE A 494 -12.09 -21.49 -2.06
N ASP A 495 -11.15 -22.14 -2.76
CA ASP A 495 -10.77 -21.75 -4.12
C ASP A 495 -11.95 -21.78 -5.10
N SER A 496 -12.85 -22.76 -4.96
CA SER A 496 -14.05 -22.85 -5.79
C SER A 496 -14.97 -21.63 -5.66
N LYS A 497 -15.09 -21.05 -4.45
CA LYS A 497 -15.88 -19.82 -4.24
C LYS A 497 -15.25 -18.63 -4.95
N ILE A 498 -13.93 -18.48 -4.85
CA ILE A 498 -13.18 -17.42 -5.52
C ILE A 498 -13.33 -17.57 -7.04
N ILE A 499 -13.24 -18.80 -7.56
CA ILE A 499 -13.42 -19.06 -8.98
C ILE A 499 -14.81 -18.68 -9.46
N ASP A 500 -15.88 -19.04 -8.75
CA ASP A 500 -17.24 -18.63 -9.14
C ASP A 500 -17.37 -17.10 -9.26
N GLN A 501 -16.77 -16.37 -8.31
CA GLN A 501 -16.76 -14.89 -8.32
C GLN A 501 -16.03 -14.33 -9.54
N VAL A 502 -14.88 -14.91 -9.92
CA VAL A 502 -14.08 -14.44 -11.06
C VAL A 502 -14.71 -14.80 -12.40
N MET A 503 -15.33 -15.98 -12.49
CA MET A 503 -15.84 -16.54 -13.73
C MET A 503 -16.98 -15.73 -14.36
N GLY A 504 -17.75 -15.00 -13.54
CA GLY A 504 -18.94 -14.28 -13.98
C GLY A 504 -18.69 -13.00 -14.78
N PHE A 505 -17.51 -12.37 -14.65
CA PHE A 505 -17.28 -11.03 -15.21
C PHE A 505 -15.98 -10.88 -16.02
N THR A 506 -15.11 -11.89 -16.00
CA THR A 506 -13.83 -11.86 -16.73
C THR A 506 -13.98 -12.33 -18.18
N SER A 507 -13.06 -11.91 -19.04
CA SER A 507 -12.95 -12.43 -20.42
C SER A 507 -12.51 -13.91 -20.44
N GLU A 508 -12.79 -14.64 -21.52
CA GLU A 508 -12.38 -16.06 -21.65
C GLU A 508 -10.87 -16.26 -21.47
N GLU A 509 -10.06 -15.33 -21.98
CA GLU A 509 -8.61 -15.34 -21.79
C GLU A 509 -8.24 -15.21 -20.30
N GLN A 510 -8.82 -14.23 -19.61
CA GLN A 510 -8.61 -14.04 -18.17
C GLN A 510 -9.11 -15.24 -17.35
N LYS A 511 -10.19 -15.91 -17.74
CA LYS A 511 -10.66 -17.14 -17.07
C LYS A 511 -9.64 -18.26 -17.18
N ILE A 512 -9.13 -18.53 -18.39
CA ILE A 512 -8.13 -19.57 -18.63
C ILE A 512 -6.88 -19.28 -17.81
N GLN A 513 -6.44 -18.03 -17.85
CA GLN A 513 -5.24 -17.58 -17.17
C GLN A 513 -5.40 -17.66 -15.64
N PHE A 514 -6.52 -17.17 -15.10
CA PHE A 514 -6.84 -17.31 -13.68
C PHE A 514 -6.90 -18.78 -13.24
N LEU A 515 -7.56 -19.65 -14.02
CA LEU A 515 -7.62 -21.09 -13.72
C LEU A 515 -6.24 -21.75 -13.71
N SER A 516 -5.32 -21.31 -14.58
CA SER A 516 -3.96 -21.82 -14.62
C SER A 516 -3.21 -21.59 -13.30
N THR A 517 -3.45 -20.47 -12.61
CA THR A 517 -2.84 -20.16 -11.31
C THR A 517 -3.25 -21.14 -10.20
N ARG A 518 -4.40 -21.82 -10.37
CA ARG A 518 -4.96 -22.79 -9.40
C ARG A 518 -4.86 -24.24 -9.86
N LYS A 519 -4.27 -24.47 -11.03
CA LYS A 519 -4.20 -25.80 -11.65
C LYS A 519 -3.37 -26.77 -10.81
N ALA A 520 -2.20 -26.34 -10.35
CA ALA A 520 -1.28 -27.20 -9.61
C ALA A 520 -1.90 -27.79 -8.33
N ALA A 521 -2.64 -26.98 -7.56
CA ALA A 521 -3.30 -27.45 -6.34
C ALA A 521 -4.42 -28.47 -6.62
N LEU A 522 -5.19 -28.26 -7.69
CA LEU A 522 -6.21 -29.21 -8.13
C LEU A 522 -5.59 -30.53 -8.60
N GLU A 523 -4.52 -30.47 -9.40
CA GLU A 523 -3.79 -31.66 -9.87
C GLU A 523 -3.16 -32.42 -8.71
N ALA A 524 -2.61 -31.73 -7.70
CA ALA A 524 -2.09 -32.35 -6.49
C ALA A 524 -3.20 -33.10 -5.72
N THR A 525 -4.38 -32.49 -5.59
CA THR A 525 -5.54 -33.11 -4.92
C THR A 525 -5.96 -34.42 -5.63
N ILE A 526 -6.11 -34.37 -6.95
CA ILE A 526 -6.53 -35.53 -7.75
C ILE A 526 -5.45 -36.62 -7.76
N SER A 527 -4.19 -36.23 -7.90
CA SER A 527 -3.06 -37.18 -7.97
C SER A 527 -2.89 -37.91 -6.65
N LEU A 528 -2.93 -37.20 -5.52
CA LEU A 528 -2.86 -37.80 -4.19
C LEU A 528 -3.91 -38.88 -4.02
N ALA A 529 -5.17 -38.56 -4.33
CA ALA A 529 -6.28 -39.50 -4.23
C ALA A 529 -6.12 -40.71 -5.17
N ALA A 530 -5.75 -40.47 -6.44
CA ALA A 530 -5.61 -41.52 -7.43
C ALA A 530 -4.49 -42.53 -7.10
N PHE A 531 -3.35 -42.04 -6.62
CA PHE A 531 -2.18 -42.90 -6.37
C PHE A 531 -2.18 -43.53 -4.99
N HIS A 532 -2.72 -42.87 -3.96
CA HIS A 532 -2.55 -43.29 -2.58
C HIS A 532 -3.85 -43.67 -1.86
N LEU A 533 -5.02 -43.21 -2.34
CA LEU A 533 -6.30 -43.36 -1.64
C LEU A 533 -7.43 -43.88 -2.55
N SER A 534 -7.09 -44.55 -3.65
CA SER A 534 -8.06 -44.98 -4.68
C SER A 534 -8.99 -46.12 -4.25
N SER A 535 -8.79 -46.69 -3.06
CA SER A 535 -9.65 -47.70 -2.46
C SER A 535 -10.69 -47.14 -1.50
N ASP A 536 -10.59 -45.86 -1.10
CA ASP A 536 -11.52 -45.23 -0.16
C ASP A 536 -12.70 -44.58 -0.92
N PRO A 537 -13.94 -45.09 -0.77
CA PRO A 537 -15.10 -44.55 -1.46
C PRO A 537 -15.41 -43.08 -1.12
N GLN A 538 -15.10 -42.64 0.10
CA GLN A 538 -15.34 -41.26 0.51
C GLN A 538 -14.35 -40.32 -0.17
N VAL A 539 -13.07 -40.69 -0.23
CA VAL A 539 -12.04 -39.92 -0.95
C VAL A 539 -12.37 -39.79 -2.43
N ILE A 540 -12.82 -40.89 -3.05
CA ILE A 540 -13.28 -40.86 -4.44
C ILE A 540 -14.46 -39.90 -4.61
N ALA A 541 -15.44 -39.94 -3.70
CA ALA A 541 -16.59 -39.05 -3.75
C ALA A 541 -16.18 -37.57 -3.59
N ASP A 542 -15.28 -37.26 -2.66
CA ASP A 542 -14.78 -35.90 -2.42
C ASP A 542 -14.05 -35.33 -3.66
N VAL A 543 -13.16 -36.12 -4.28
CA VAL A 543 -12.39 -35.69 -5.46
C VAL A 543 -13.31 -35.53 -6.67
N LEU A 544 -14.29 -36.43 -6.83
CA LEU A 544 -15.32 -36.28 -7.86
C LEU A 544 -16.17 -35.02 -7.61
N ASP A 545 -16.52 -34.71 -6.37
CA ASP A 545 -17.26 -33.49 -6.02
C ASP A 545 -16.44 -32.24 -6.36
N VAL A 546 -15.16 -32.17 -5.96
CA VAL A 546 -14.25 -31.06 -6.33
C VAL A 546 -14.18 -30.88 -7.85
N TRP A 547 -13.98 -31.97 -8.59
CA TRP A 547 -13.89 -31.94 -10.05
C TRP A 547 -15.20 -31.54 -10.72
N LEU A 548 -16.32 -32.11 -10.29
CA LEU A 548 -17.66 -31.82 -10.84
C LEU A 548 -18.09 -30.40 -10.51
N ARG A 549 -17.79 -29.88 -9.31
CA ARG A 549 -17.99 -28.46 -8.97
C ARG A 549 -17.20 -27.57 -9.92
N ARG A 550 -15.91 -27.86 -10.14
CA ARG A 550 -15.08 -27.06 -11.06
C ARG A 550 -15.66 -27.03 -12.48
N LYS A 551 -16.12 -28.18 -12.98
CA LYS A 551 -16.82 -28.26 -14.27
C LYS A 551 -18.14 -27.49 -14.26
N GLY A 552 -18.94 -27.64 -13.21
CA GLY A 552 -20.21 -26.94 -13.01
C GLY A 552 -20.04 -25.43 -13.04
N LEU A 553 -19.02 -24.89 -12.35
CA LEU A 553 -18.69 -23.47 -12.35
C LEU A 553 -18.36 -22.96 -13.76
N ILE A 554 -17.59 -23.71 -14.54
CA ILE A 554 -17.25 -23.34 -15.93
C ILE A 554 -18.50 -23.35 -16.80
N LEU A 555 -19.35 -24.38 -16.68
CA LEU A 555 -20.59 -24.48 -17.45
C LEU A 555 -21.59 -23.37 -17.08
N GLU A 556 -21.73 -23.07 -15.80
CA GLU A 556 -22.59 -21.99 -15.30
C GLU A 556 -22.07 -20.62 -15.79
N ALA A 557 -20.76 -20.39 -15.77
CA ALA A 557 -20.17 -19.18 -16.32
C ALA A 557 -20.42 -19.04 -17.83
N GLN A 558 -20.32 -20.13 -18.59
CA GLN A 558 -20.65 -20.15 -20.01
C GLN A 558 -22.14 -19.86 -20.24
N ARG A 559 -23.03 -20.43 -19.41
CA ARG A 559 -24.46 -20.16 -19.46
C ARG A 559 -24.77 -18.69 -19.15
N ARG A 560 -24.20 -18.09 -18.10
CA ARG A 560 -24.42 -16.67 -17.75
C ARG A 560 -24.04 -15.74 -18.90
N TYR A 561 -22.95 -16.06 -19.62
CA TYR A 561 -22.55 -15.34 -20.82
C TYR A 561 -23.56 -15.52 -21.98
N GLN A 562 -24.06 -16.74 -22.18
CA GLN A 562 -25.13 -17.02 -23.15
C GLN A 562 -26.41 -16.25 -22.83
N ASP A 563 -26.86 -16.29 -21.58
CA ASP A 563 -28.05 -15.58 -21.11
C ASP A 563 -27.87 -14.06 -21.31
N ALA A 564 -26.72 -13.49 -20.90
CA ALA A 564 -26.44 -12.07 -21.09
C ALA A 564 -26.48 -11.62 -22.57
N LEU A 565 -26.08 -12.49 -23.51
CA LEU A 565 -26.12 -12.21 -24.95
C LEU A 565 -27.48 -12.47 -25.60
N VAL A 566 -28.24 -13.43 -25.09
CA VAL A 566 -29.60 -13.72 -25.57
C VAL A 566 -30.59 -12.66 -25.07
N TYR A 567 -30.37 -12.14 -23.87
CA TYR A 567 -31.19 -11.10 -23.24
C TYR A 567 -30.60 -9.68 -23.38
N SER A 568 -29.48 -9.49 -24.08
CA SER A 568 -29.06 -8.14 -24.45
C SER A 568 -30.02 -7.62 -25.52
N ASP A 569 -30.56 -6.42 -25.35
CA ASP A 569 -31.32 -5.68 -26.38
C ASP A 569 -30.44 -5.24 -27.58
N ASP A 570 -29.25 -5.82 -27.72
CA ASP A 570 -28.27 -5.55 -28.78
C ASP A 570 -28.35 -6.64 -29.87
N PRO A 571 -28.94 -6.32 -31.05
CA PRO A 571 -29.09 -7.27 -32.15
C PRO A 571 -27.76 -7.69 -32.78
N GLU A 572 -26.74 -6.84 -32.73
CA GLU A 572 -25.40 -7.13 -33.27
C GLU A 572 -24.69 -8.17 -32.40
N ALA A 573 -24.76 -8.01 -31.08
CA ALA A 573 -24.20 -8.96 -30.12
C ALA A 573 -24.81 -10.37 -30.27
N ALA A 574 -26.15 -10.44 -30.44
CA ALA A 574 -26.86 -11.70 -30.67
C ALA A 574 -26.40 -12.41 -31.97
N GLN A 575 -26.14 -11.64 -33.03
CA GLN A 575 -25.73 -12.17 -34.34
C GLN A 575 -24.27 -12.67 -34.33
N VAL A 576 -23.37 -11.94 -33.66
CA VAL A 576 -21.98 -12.38 -33.43
C VAL A 576 -21.96 -13.66 -32.59
N PHE A 577 -22.82 -13.75 -31.58
CA PHE A 577 -22.89 -14.94 -30.73
C PHE A 577 -23.40 -16.19 -31.47
N GLN A 578 -24.44 -16.06 -32.29
CA GLN A 578 -24.90 -17.17 -33.14
C GLN A 578 -23.78 -17.67 -34.05
N SER A 579 -22.98 -16.75 -34.59
CA SER A 579 -21.83 -17.09 -35.44
C SER A 579 -20.74 -17.81 -34.64
N LEU A 580 -20.37 -17.30 -33.46
CA LEU A 580 -19.40 -17.93 -32.56
C LEU A 580 -19.86 -19.32 -32.10
N SER A 581 -21.13 -19.49 -31.74
CA SER A 581 -21.72 -20.77 -31.34
C SER A 581 -21.65 -21.79 -32.48
N ARG A 582 -21.95 -21.36 -33.71
CA ARG A 582 -21.84 -22.20 -34.92
C ARG A 582 -20.39 -22.63 -35.16
N VAL A 583 -19.42 -21.71 -35.03
CA VAL A 583 -17.98 -22.01 -35.16
C VAL A 583 -17.51 -22.95 -34.05
N ARG A 584 -17.90 -22.74 -32.79
CA ARG A 584 -17.58 -23.62 -31.66
C ARG A 584 -18.15 -25.04 -31.86
N SER A 585 -19.37 -25.15 -32.37
CA SER A 585 -19.97 -26.45 -32.70
C SER A 585 -19.22 -27.15 -33.85
N GLN A 586 -18.81 -26.41 -34.87
CA GLN A 586 -17.98 -26.96 -35.96
C GLN A 586 -16.60 -27.41 -35.45
N LEU A 587 -15.93 -26.58 -34.64
CA LEU A 587 -14.64 -26.92 -34.04
C LEU A 587 -14.75 -28.16 -33.14
N SER A 588 -15.80 -28.23 -32.32
CA SER A 588 -16.09 -29.40 -31.48
C SER A 588 -16.30 -30.66 -32.32
N ARG A 589 -17.04 -30.60 -33.43
CA ARG A 589 -17.18 -31.74 -34.35
C ARG A 589 -15.89 -32.11 -35.07
N LEU A 590 -15.02 -31.14 -35.38
CA LEU A 590 -13.72 -31.42 -36.00
C LEU A 590 -12.72 -32.05 -35.02
N VAL A 591 -12.84 -31.72 -33.72
CA VAL A 591 -11.95 -32.21 -32.66
C VAL A 591 -12.43 -33.53 -32.05
N PHE A 592 -13.75 -33.73 -31.94
CA PHE A 592 -14.37 -34.86 -31.26
C PHE A 592 -15.33 -35.69 -32.13
N GLY A 593 -15.64 -35.26 -33.35
CA GLY A 593 -16.43 -36.06 -34.28
C GLY A 593 -15.57 -37.16 -34.87
N ASP A 594 -16.09 -38.38 -34.82
CA ASP A 594 -15.43 -39.59 -35.28
C ASP A 594 -14.75 -39.40 -36.64
N ARG A 595 -13.44 -39.65 -36.69
CA ARG A 595 -12.81 -40.06 -37.95
C ARG A 595 -13.27 -41.49 -38.19
N GLU A 596 -14.34 -41.66 -38.97
CA GLU A 596 -14.62 -42.94 -39.60
C GLU A 596 -13.35 -43.36 -40.37
N ILE A 597 -12.71 -44.44 -39.90
CA ILE A 597 -11.74 -45.24 -40.66
C ILE A 597 -12.50 -46.36 -41.34
#